data_AF-A0A0U3BHB2-F1
#
_entry.id   AF-A0A0U3BHB2-F1
#
_cell.length_a   1.000
_cell.length_b   1.000
_cell.length_c   1.000
_cell.angle_alpha   90.00
_cell.angle_beta   90.00
_cell.angle_gamma   90.00
#
_symmetry.space_group_name_H-M   'P 1'
#
loop_
_entity.id
_entity.type
_entity.pdbx_description
1 polymer ?
#
loop_
_entity_poly.entity_id
_entity_poly.type
_entity_poly.pdbx_seq_one_letter_code
_entity_poly.pdbx_strand_id
1 'polypeptide(L)' 'MADTHTLEIQAARGRKGGASNVSESQAAKGRKSKRGAVEDSARSLKPWEALGISRAWYYRQKKNGVIE' A
#
# COMPACT_ATOMS: atom_id res chain seq x y z
N MET A 1 -21.98 28.99 -9.64
CA MET A 1 -21.45 27.74 -9.05
C MET A 1 -20.27 28.13 -8.19
N ALA A 2 -20.24 27.79 -6.90
CA ALA A 2 -19.09 28.11 -6.07
C ALA A 2 -17.90 27.23 -6.49
N ASP A 3 -16.70 27.80 -6.63
CA ASP A 3 -15.48 27.07 -6.99
C ASP A 3 -14.96 26.24 -5.80
N THR A 4 -15.78 25.30 -5.33
CA THR A 4 -15.48 24.39 -4.20
C THR A 4 -14.45 23.33 -4.55
N HIS A 5 -13.95 23.35 -5.79
CA HIS A 5 -13.00 22.40 -6.37
C HIS A 5 -11.69 23.06 -6.80
N THR A 6 -11.29 24.18 -6.19
CA THR A 6 -9.93 24.68 -6.38
C THR A 6 -8.90 23.69 -5.83
N LEU A 7 -7.72 23.66 -6.45
CA LEU A 7 -6.61 22.79 -6.04
C LEU A 7 -6.26 22.99 -4.56
N GLU A 8 -6.34 24.22 -4.07
CA GLU A 8 -6.05 24.58 -2.69
C GLU A 8 -7.07 23.99 -1.70
N ILE A 9 -8.37 24.05 -2.03
CA ILE A 9 -9.43 23.47 -1.19
C ILE A 9 -9.30 21.94 -1.14
N GLN A 10 -9.00 21.28 -2.26
CA GLN A 10 -8.80 19.83 -2.31
C GLN A 10 -7.54 19.41 -1.53
N ALA A 11 -6.43 20.14 -1.68
CA ALA A 11 -5.20 19.88 -0.94
C ALA A 11 -5.38 20.03 0.59
N ALA A 12 -6.14 21.03 1.04
CA ALA A 12 -6.48 21.20 2.46
C ALA A 12 -7.31 20.02 3.01
N ARG A 13 -8.29 19.53 2.24
CA ARG A 13 -9.10 18.36 2.61
C ARG A 13 -8.27 17.08 2.67
N GLY A 14 -7.41 16.86 1.68
CA GLY A 14 -6.49 15.71 1.63
C GLY A 14 -5.52 15.70 2.82
N ARG A 15 -4.96 16.86 3.19
CA ARG A 15 -4.11 17.00 4.39
C ARG A 15 -4.87 16.65 5.67
N LYS A 16 -6.11 17.09 5.85
CA LYS A 16 -6.93 16.72 7.02
C LYS A 16 -7.24 15.23 7.09
N GLY A 17 -7.59 14.61 5.95
CA GLY A 17 -7.81 13.16 5.86
C GLY A 17 -6.54 12.34 6.13
N GLY A 18 -5.40 12.79 5.61
CA GLY A 18 -4.08 12.18 5.85
C GLY A 18 -3.58 12.38 7.28
N ALA A 19 -3.68 13.60 7.81
CA ALA A 19 -3.27 13.98 9.16
C ALA A 19 -4.14 13.35 10.24
N SER A 20 -5.36 12.86 9.96
CA SER A 20 -6.04 11.97 10.91
C SER A 20 -5.28 10.63 11.16
N ASN A 21 -4.17 10.41 10.46
CA ASN A 21 -3.13 9.41 10.74
C ASN A 21 -1.83 10.05 11.33
N VAL A 22 -1.92 11.01 12.26
CA VAL A 22 -0.72 11.43 13.03
C VAL A 22 -0.29 10.31 13.98
N SER A 23 1.03 10.16 14.16
CA SER A 23 1.72 9.07 14.87
C SER A 23 1.12 8.72 16.24
N GLU A 24 0.70 9.71 17.01
CA GLU A 24 0.18 9.56 18.37
C GLU A 24 -1.18 8.83 18.39
N SER A 25 -2.05 9.13 17.42
CA SER A 25 -3.35 8.47 17.25
C SER A 25 -3.28 7.11 16.53
N GLN A 26 -2.18 6.82 15.83
CA GLN A 26 -1.93 5.52 15.17
C GLN A 26 -1.39 4.44 16.12
N ALA A 27 -0.71 4.82 17.20
CA ALA A 27 -0.24 3.88 18.21
C ALA A 27 -1.41 3.22 18.95
N ALA A 28 -2.44 4.00 19.32
CA ALA A 28 -3.65 3.50 19.96
C ALA A 28 -4.57 2.70 19.01
N LYS A 29 -4.59 3.02 17.71
CA LYS A 29 -5.41 2.32 16.70
C LYS A 29 -4.74 1.09 16.07
N GLY A 30 -3.55 0.70 16.55
CA GLY A 30 -2.87 -0.51 16.10
C GLY A 30 -2.55 -0.49 14.60
N ARG A 31 -1.87 0.56 14.11
CA ARG A 31 -1.04 0.61 12.87
C ARG A 31 -1.49 -0.19 11.62
N LYS A 32 -2.76 -0.52 11.44
CA LYS A 32 -3.24 -1.15 10.20
C LYS A 32 -3.73 -0.06 9.27
N SER A 33 -3.05 0.07 8.14
CA SER A 33 -3.52 0.88 7.02
C SER A 33 -4.96 0.50 6.69
N LYS A 34 -5.81 1.49 6.39
CA LYS A 34 -7.14 1.22 5.80
C LYS A 34 -7.05 0.54 4.43
N ARG A 35 -5.88 0.58 3.79
CA ARG A 35 -5.61 -0.12 2.53
C ARG A 35 -5.42 -1.60 2.85
N GLY A 36 -6.37 -2.43 2.41
CA GLY A 36 -6.26 -3.88 2.46
C GLY A 36 -5.18 -4.43 1.53
N ALA A 37 -4.90 -5.72 1.66
CA ALA A 37 -4.11 -6.44 0.65
C ALA A 37 -4.92 -6.50 -0.66
N VAL A 38 -4.24 -6.38 -1.81
CA VAL A 38 -4.86 -6.57 -3.11
C VAL A 38 -4.83 -8.06 -3.40
N GLU A 39 -5.99 -8.70 -3.53
CA GLU A 39 -6.12 -10.17 -3.66
C GLU A 39 -5.31 -10.73 -4.83
N ASP A 40 -5.35 -10.07 -5.99
CA ASP A 40 -4.65 -10.53 -7.20
C ASP A 40 -3.17 -10.12 -7.25
N SER A 41 -2.63 -9.53 -6.18
CA SER A 41 -1.22 -9.16 -6.16
C SER A 41 -0.34 -10.38 -5.83
N ALA A 42 0.87 -10.41 -6.40
CA ALA A 42 1.88 -11.42 -6.04
C ALA A 42 2.18 -11.48 -4.52
N ARG A 43 1.91 -10.38 -3.78
CA ARG A 43 2.05 -10.35 -2.31
C ARG A 43 0.99 -11.20 -1.60
N SER A 44 -0.21 -11.29 -2.17
CA SER A 44 -1.33 -12.07 -1.63
C SER A 44 -1.31 -13.50 -2.14
N LEU A 45 -1.07 -13.69 -3.44
CA LEU A 45 -0.99 -15.02 -4.07
C LEU A 45 0.28 -15.79 -3.67
N LYS A 46 1.36 -15.09 -3.32
CA LYS A 46 2.63 -15.65 -2.85
C LYS A 46 3.15 -16.82 -3.71
N PRO A 47 3.40 -16.60 -5.01
CA PRO A 47 3.82 -17.67 -5.93
C PRO A 47 5.10 -18.40 -5.47
N TRP A 48 5.95 -17.75 -4.69
CA TRP A 48 7.15 -18.36 -4.10
C TRP A 48 6.84 -19.50 -3.11
N GLU A 49 5.70 -19.48 -2.41
CA GLU A 49 5.30 -20.57 -1.52
C GLU A 49 4.97 -21.83 -2.34
N ALA A 50 4.26 -21.69 -3.46
CA ALA A 50 3.95 -22.80 -4.37
C ALA A 50 5.21 -23.38 -5.03
N LEU A 51 6.20 -22.53 -5.32
CA LEU A 51 7.50 -22.94 -5.88
C LEU A 51 8.47 -23.51 -4.83
N GLY A 52 8.12 -23.50 -3.54
CA GLY A 52 8.99 -23.99 -2.46
C GLY A 52 10.25 -23.15 -2.22
N ILE A 53 10.27 -21.90 -2.69
CA ILE A 53 11.42 -20.99 -2.58
C ILE A 53 11.11 -19.80 -1.67
N SER A 54 12.15 -19.14 -1.17
CA SER A 54 11.95 -17.90 -0.44
C SER A 54 11.48 -16.76 -1.35
N ARG A 55 10.72 -15.82 -0.80
CA ARG A 55 10.29 -14.58 -1.49
C ARG A 55 11.47 -13.81 -2.08
N ALA A 56 12.58 -13.73 -1.33
CA ALA A 56 13.78 -13.03 -1.79
C ALA A 56 14.39 -13.70 -3.03
N TRP A 57 14.43 -15.04 -3.04
CA TRP A 57 14.89 -15.80 -4.19
C TRP A 57 14.01 -15.57 -5.42
N TYR A 58 12.68 -15.62 -5.26
CA TYR A 58 11.73 -15.36 -6.35
C TYR A 58 12.00 -14.02 -7.04
N TYR A 59 12.12 -12.92 -6.28
CA TYR A 59 12.38 -11.61 -6.90
C TYR A 59 13.79 -11.47 -7.48
N ARG A 60 14.80 -12.18 -6.95
CA ARG A 60 16.13 -12.23 -7.57
C ARG A 60 16.10 -12.94 -8.91
N GLN A 61 15.42 -14.08 -8.98
CA GLN A 61 15.26 -14.86 -10.21
C GLN A 61 14.41 -14.10 -11.25
N LYS A 62 13.34 -13.43 -10.81
CA LYS A 62 12.54 -12.54 -11.66
C LYS A 62 13.35 -11.38 -12.23
N LYS A 63 14.21 -10.75 -11.42
CA LYS A 63 15.15 -9.72 -11.89
C LYS A 63 16.14 -10.27 -12.93
N ASN A 64 16.56 -11.52 -12.75
CA ASN A 64 17.48 -12.19 -13.67
C ASN A 64 16.77 -12.79 -14.90
N GLY A 65 15.44 -12.65 -15.03
CA GLY A 65 14.67 -13.16 -16.17
C GLY A 65 14.43 -14.68 -16.17
N VAL A 66 14.64 -15.36 -15.03
CA VAL A 66 14.49 -16.83 -14.92
C VAL A 66 13.05 -17.23 -14.60
N ILE A 67 12.29 -16.34 -13.96
CA ILE A 67 10.89 -16.56 -13.55
C ILE A 67 10.06 -15.33 -13.95
N GLU A 68 8.91 -15.52 -14.58
CA GLU A 68 7.97 -14.44 -14.94
C GLU A 68 6.97 -14.08 -13.83
#